data_AF-A0A8H7C6U0-F1
#
_entry.id   AF-A0A8H7C6U0-F1
#
_cell.length_a   1.000
_cell.length_b   1.000
_cell.length_c   1.000
_cell.angle_alpha   90.00
_cell.angle_beta   90.00
_cell.angle_gamma   90.00
#
_symmetry.space_group_name_H-M   'P 1'
#
loop_
_entity.id
_entity.type
_entity.pdbx_description
1 polymer ?
#
loop_
_entity_poly.entity_id
_entity_poly.type
_entity_poly.pdbx_seq_one_letter_code
_entity_poly.pdbx_strand_id
1 'polypeptide(L)'
;MLRLTHNQGARWITGAFQTSPMGAMTAVAGLMPLHLQLKKLFERSVIRINTLHPHHPVLSLLERRKAKGSTLHPNALERKSKTIRNVIKSPLDSVIDNPSSEIFDPLVR
;
A
#
# COMPACT_ATOMS: atom_id res chain seq x y z
N MET A 1 -16.15 1.75 -2.49
CA MET A 1 -16.03 2.47 -3.77
C MET A 1 -15.27 1.70 -4.86
N LEU A 2 -13.98 1.36 -4.69
CA LEU A 2 -13.16 0.73 -5.76
C LEU A 2 -13.78 -0.50 -6.46
N ARG A 3 -14.36 -1.43 -5.69
CA ARG A 3 -15.03 -2.62 -6.25
C ARG A 3 -16.22 -2.26 -7.14
N LEU A 4 -17.01 -1.27 -6.73
CA LEU A 4 -18.18 -0.82 -7.50
C LEU A 4 -17.74 -0.22 -8.84
N THR A 5 -16.73 0.66 -8.83
CA THR A 5 -16.18 1.28 -10.04
C THR A 5 -15.55 0.24 -10.98
N HIS A 6 -14.80 -0.72 -10.44
CA HIS A 6 -14.21 -1.81 -11.23
C HIS A 6 -15.28 -2.67 -11.91
N ASN A 7 -16.33 -3.03 -11.17
CA ASN A 7 -17.45 -3.79 -11.74
C ASN A 7 -18.23 -2.99 -12.78
N GLN A 8 -18.41 -1.69 -12.54
CA GLN A 8 -19.11 -0.83 -13.48
C GLN A 8 -18.34 -0.71 -14.80
N GLY A 9 -17.03 -0.54 -14.74
CA GLY A 9 -16.16 -0.56 -15.92
C GLY A 9 -16.23 -1.92 -16.65
N ALA A 10 -16.20 -3.02 -15.91
CA ALA A 10 -16.34 -4.36 -16.47
C ALA A 10 -17.70 -4.53 -17.20
N ARG A 11 -18.79 -3.97 -16.67
CA ARG A 11 -20.10 -3.96 -17.35
C ARG A 11 -20.10 -3.12 -18.62
N TRP A 12 -19.48 -1.93 -18.60
CA TRP A 12 -19.38 -1.09 -19.79
C TRP A 12 -18.58 -1.75 -20.92
N ILE A 13 -17.52 -2.48 -20.59
CA ILE A 13 -16.71 -3.20 -21.57
C ILE A 13 -17.48 -4.38 -22.18
N THR A 14 -18.17 -5.15 -21.34
CA THR A 14 -18.81 -6.42 -21.75
C THR A 14 -20.27 -6.26 -22.18
N GLY A 15 -20.89 -5.10 -21.93
CA GLY A 15 -22.33 -4.91 -22.11
C GLY A 15 -23.19 -5.76 -21.16
N ALA A 16 -22.61 -6.27 -20.07
CA ALA A 16 -23.28 -7.20 -19.18
C ALA A 16 -24.39 -6.56 -18.32
N PHE A 17 -25.43 -7.33 -18.02
CA PHE A 17 -26.55 -6.91 -17.19
C PHE A 17 -26.12 -6.60 -15.74
N GLN A 18 -26.98 -5.86 -15.03
CA GLN A 18 -26.75 -5.56 -13.62
C GLN A 18 -26.64 -6.81 -12.75
N THR A 19 -27.33 -7.90 -13.10
CA THR A 19 -27.35 -9.17 -12.37
C THR A 19 -26.26 -10.15 -12.80
N SER A 20 -25.44 -9.81 -13.80
CA SER A 20 -24.42 -10.73 -14.31
C SER A 20 -23.38 -11.09 -13.24
N PRO A 21 -22.93 -12.36 -13.19
CA PRO A 21 -21.97 -12.83 -12.21
C PRO A 21 -20.63 -12.11 -12.39
N MET A 22 -20.20 -11.45 -11.31
CA MET A 22 -19.07 -10.52 -11.33
C MET A 22 -17.74 -11.15 -11.73
N GLY A 23 -17.47 -12.39 -11.28
CA GLY A 23 -16.23 -13.10 -11.60
C GLY A 23 -16.10 -13.45 -13.09
N ALA A 24 -17.19 -13.93 -13.70
CA ALA A 24 -17.22 -14.21 -15.13
C ALA A 24 -17.09 -12.92 -15.95
N MET A 25 -17.81 -11.87 -15.56
CA MET A 25 -17.74 -10.56 -16.22
C MET A 25 -16.32 -9.99 -16.23
N THR A 26 -15.60 -10.04 -15.11
CA THR A 26 -14.20 -9.55 -15.06
C THR A 26 -13.27 -10.37 -15.95
N ALA A 27 -13.48 -11.69 -16.05
CA ALA A 27 -12.69 -12.56 -16.91
C ALA A 27 -12.96 -12.27 -18.40
N VAL A 28 -14.24 -12.12 -18.78
CA VAL A 28 -14.64 -11.78 -20.16
C VAL A 28 -14.15 -10.38 -20.55
N ALA A 29 -14.16 -9.43 -19.62
CA ALA A 29 -13.61 -8.09 -19.84
C ALA A 29 -12.07 -8.05 -19.95
N GLY A 30 -11.37 -9.16 -19.72
CA GLY A 30 -9.91 -9.21 -19.67
C GLY A 30 -9.31 -8.42 -18.49
N LEU A 31 -10.10 -8.15 -17.46
CA LEU A 31 -9.67 -7.38 -16.29
C LEU A 31 -9.06 -8.29 -15.22
N MET A 32 -7.86 -7.94 -14.76
CA MET A 32 -7.25 -8.63 -13.64
C MET A 32 -8.09 -8.39 -12.36
N PRO A 33 -8.32 -9.44 -11.53
CA PRO A 33 -9.05 -9.29 -10.28
C PRO A 33 -8.51 -8.15 -9.41
N LEU A 34 -9.40 -7.31 -8.90
CA LEU A 34 -9.05 -6.10 -8.14
C LEU A 34 -8.08 -6.37 -6.99
N HIS A 35 -8.23 -7.48 -6.27
CA HIS A 35 -7.35 -7.81 -5.15
C HIS A 35 -5.89 -8.06 -5.61
N LEU A 36 -5.68 -8.61 -6.80
CA LEU A 36 -4.35 -8.79 -7.39
C LEU A 36 -3.77 -7.46 -7.88
N GLN A 37 -4.62 -6.57 -8.44
CA GLN A 37 -4.20 -5.21 -8.82
C GLN A 37 -3.71 -4.43 -7.59
N LEU A 38 -4.46 -4.49 -6.49
CA LEU A 38 -4.06 -3.86 -5.23
C LEU A 38 -2.76 -4.45 -4.69
N LYS A 39 -2.61 -5.79 -4.71
CA LYS A 39 -1.37 -6.46 -4.28
C LYS A 39 -0.17 -5.98 -5.10
N LYS A 40 -0.28 -5.97 -6.42
CA LYS A 40 0.78 -5.51 -7.34
C LYS A 40 1.12 -4.03 -7.13
N LEU A 41 0.11 -3.16 -6.96
CA LEU A 41 0.34 -1.73 -6.69
C LEU A 41 1.07 -1.53 -5.37
N PHE A 42 0.65 -2.26 -4.34
CA PHE A 42 1.24 -2.20 -3.02
C PHE A 42 2.70 -2.68 -3.03
N GLU A 43 3.00 -3.82 -3.67
CA GLU A 43 4.37 -4.32 -3.79
C GLU A 43 5.28 -3.31 -4.50
N ARG A 44 4.78 -2.70 -5.59
CA ARG A 44 5.51 -1.65 -6.31
C ARG A 44 5.70 -0.38 -5.49
N SER A 45 4.71 0.04 -4.72
CA SER A 45 4.85 1.22 -3.87
C SER A 45 5.88 0.99 -2.78
N VAL A 46 5.89 -0.20 -2.17
CA VAL A 46 6.89 -0.56 -1.16
C VAL A 46 8.30 -0.50 -1.75
N ILE A 47 8.53 -1.12 -2.92
CA ILE A 47 9.85 -1.06 -3.58
C ILE A 47 10.21 0.39 -3.89
N ARG A 48 9.30 1.16 -4.50
CA ARG A 48 9.55 2.56 -4.87
C ARG A 48 9.96 3.40 -3.67
N ILE A 49 9.25 3.28 -2.54
CA ILE A 49 9.56 4.01 -1.31
C ILE A 49 10.94 3.60 -0.76
N ASN A 50 11.26 2.31 -0.77
CA ASN A 50 12.53 1.82 -0.26
C ASN A 50 13.74 2.21 -1.13
N THR A 51 13.54 2.43 -2.43
CA THR A 51 14.60 2.87 -3.35
C THR A 51 14.74 4.38 -3.43
N LEU A 52 13.93 5.15 -2.70
CA LEU A 52 14.07 6.60 -2.66
C LEU A 52 15.35 7.00 -1.93
N HIS A 53 15.97 8.09 -2.38
CA HIS A 53 17.09 8.70 -1.66
C HIS A 53 16.64 9.16 -0.26
N PRO A 54 17.49 9.07 0.77
CA PRO A 54 17.12 9.47 2.14
C PRO A 54 16.57 10.90 2.25
N HIS A 55 17.03 11.82 1.39
CA HIS A 55 16.58 13.22 1.38
C HIS A 55 15.44 13.50 0.39
N HIS A 56 14.72 12.48 -0.06
CA HIS A 56 13.66 12.66 -1.06
C HIS A 56 12.41 13.31 -0.43
N PRO A 57 11.79 14.33 -1.04
CA PRO A 57 10.64 15.05 -0.46
C PRO A 57 9.41 14.17 -0.25
N VAL A 58 9.21 13.13 -1.08
CA VAL A 58 8.12 12.16 -0.84
C VAL A 58 8.42 11.27 0.37
N LEU A 59 9.69 11.03 0.70
CA LEU A 59 10.05 10.25 1.89
C LEU A 59 9.77 11.06 3.16
N SER A 60 10.07 12.36 3.18
CA SER A 60 9.74 13.23 4.33
C SER A 60 8.24 13.41 4.56
N LEU A 61 7.40 13.27 3.52
CA LEU A 61 5.94 13.21 3.66
C LEU A 61 5.46 11.89 4.27
N LEU A 62 6.20 10.80 4.04
CA LEU A 62 5.87 9.46 4.55
C LEU A 62 6.48 9.18 5.92
N GLU A 63 7.47 9.97 6.35
CA GLU A 63 8.06 9.89 7.68
C GLU A 63 6.98 10.04 8.74
N ARG A 64 6.82 8.98 9.55
CA ARG A 64 5.85 8.86 10.64
C ARG A 64 5.86 10.06 11.61
N ARG A 65 7.01 10.73 11.77
CA ARG A 65 7.17 11.95 12.60
C ARG A 65 6.47 13.18 12.03
N LYS A 66 6.23 13.26 10.71
CA LYS A 66 5.54 14.38 10.05
C LYS A 66 4.05 14.12 9.84
N ALA A 67 3.63 12.86 9.87
CA ALA A 67 2.25 12.44 9.84
C ALA A 67 1.54 12.86 11.13
N LYS A 68 0.77 13.96 11.10
CA LYS A 68 -0.02 14.50 12.23
C LYS A 68 -1.09 13.50 12.70
N GLY A 69 -0.70 12.44 13.41
CA GLY A 69 -1.60 11.45 14.00
C GLY A 69 -2.19 10.42 13.05
N SER A 70 -1.85 10.42 11.75
CA SER A 70 -2.26 9.34 10.85
C SER A 70 -1.35 8.13 11.05
N THR A 71 -1.80 7.16 11.82
CA THR A 71 -1.10 5.88 11.97
C THR A 71 -1.11 5.16 10.62
N LEU A 72 0.07 4.87 10.07
CA LEU A 72 0.17 3.91 8.97
C LEU A 72 -0.43 2.60 9.46
N HIS A 73 -1.31 1.99 8.67
CA HIS A 73 -1.93 0.71 9.02
C HIS A 73 -0.81 -0.31 9.33
N PRO A 74 -0.85 -1.05 10.45
CA PRO A 74 0.26 -1.89 10.90
C PRO A 74 0.76 -2.86 9.79
N ASN A 75 -0.17 -3.45 9.04
CA ASN A 75 0.17 -4.34 7.91
C ASN A 75 0.83 -3.67 6.68
N ALA A 76 0.85 -2.34 6.57
CA ALA A 76 1.35 -1.65 5.38
C ALA A 76 2.89 -1.64 5.29
N LEU A 77 3.59 -1.76 6.41
CA LEU A 77 5.04 -1.97 6.44
C LEU A 77 5.39 -3.45 6.62
N GLU A 78 4.53 -4.19 7.31
CA GLU A 78 4.74 -5.61 7.58
C GLU A 78 4.59 -6.50 6.33
N ARG A 79 3.76 -6.09 5.35
CA ARG A 79 3.62 -6.77 4.04
C ARG A 79 4.82 -6.59 3.10
N LYS A 80 5.99 -6.17 3.59
CA LYS A 80 7.25 -6.49 2.91
C LYS A 80 7.41 -8.01 2.94
N SER A 81 7.40 -8.67 1.77
CA SER A 81 7.67 -10.10 1.73
C SER A 81 9.03 -10.39 2.38
N LYS A 82 9.15 -11.52 3.09
CA LYS A 82 10.42 -11.92 3.75
C LYS A 82 11.60 -11.87 2.76
N THR A 83 11.36 -12.24 1.50
CA THR A 83 12.32 -12.15 0.40
C THR A 83 12.76 -10.73 0.11
N ILE A 84 11.84 -9.76 0.06
CA ILE A 84 12.16 -8.34 -0.21
C ILE A 84 12.92 -7.72 0.97
N ARG A 85 12.56 -8.06 2.22
CA ARG A 85 13.22 -7.53 3.43
C ARG A 85 14.71 -7.86 3.46
N ASN A 86 15.09 -9.07 3.03
CA ASN A 86 16.49 -9.51 3.05
C ASN A 86 17.33 -8.87 1.93
N VAL A 87 16.70 -8.49 0.81
CA VAL A 87 17.38 -7.95 -0.38
C VAL A 87 17.44 -6.41 -0.35
N ILE A 88 16.41 -5.76 0.18
CA ILE A 88 16.27 -4.31 0.16
C ILE A 88 16.25 -3.77 1.60
N LYS A 89 17.40 -3.27 2.06
CA LYS A 89 17.51 -2.49 3.31
C LYS A 89 16.84 -1.13 3.07
N SER A 90 15.83 -0.81 3.86
CA SER A 90 15.06 0.41 3.73
C SER A 90 15.42 1.42 4.82
N PRO A 91 15.52 2.72 4.50
CA PRO A 91 15.73 3.77 5.50
C PRO A 91 14.66 3.81 6.61
N LEU A 92 13.48 3.24 6.36
CA LEU A 92 12.37 3.17 7.32
C LEU A 92 12.40 1.91 8.22
N ASP A 93 13.33 0.97 7.99
CA ASP A 93 13.34 -0.29 8.76
C ASP A 93 13.74 -0.06 10.23
N SER A 94 14.58 0.94 10.50
CA SER A 94 14.97 1.37 11.87
C SER A 94 13.78 1.88 12.71
N VAL A 95 12.73 2.39 12.06
CA VAL A 95 11.51 2.90 12.74
C VAL A 95 10.58 1.75 13.17
N ILE A 96 10.72 0.57 12.56
CA ILE A 96 9.89 -0.61 12.84
C ILE A 96 10.51 -1.44 13.97
N ASP A 97 11.83 -1.57 13.98
CA ASP A 97 12.57 -2.43 14.93
C ASP A 97 12.63 -1.84 16.36
N ASN A 98 12.25 -0.57 16.55
CA ASN A 98 12.20 0.06 17.87
C ASN A 98 10.87 0.80 18.11
N PRO A 99 9.77 0.07 18.43
CA PRO A 99 8.48 0.69 18.70
C PRO A 99 8.41 1.44 20.04
N SER A 100 9.43 1.32 20.89
CA SER A 100 9.35 1.69 22.31
C SER A 100 10.29 2.82 22.74
N SER A 101 11.29 3.23 21.95
CA SER A 101 12.29 4.23 22.41
C SER A 101 11.91 5.69 22.20
N GLU A 102 10.72 5.99 21.66
CA GLU A 102 10.23 7.38 21.50
C GLU A 102 8.89 7.63 22.20
N ILE A 103 8.46 6.67 23.03
CA ILE A 103 7.28 6.79 23.89
C ILE A 103 7.73 7.56 25.15
N PHE A 104 7.51 8.89 25.10
CA PHE A 104 7.62 9.87 26.19
C PHE A 104 9.03 10.28 26.67
N ASP A 105 9.44 11.48 26.27
CA ASP A 105 10.07 12.43 27.20
C ASP A 105 9.07 13.60 27.39
N PRO A 106 8.26 13.62 28.46
CA PRO A 106 7.25 14.64 28.66
C PRO A 106 7.77 15.86 29.43
N LEU A 107 9.08 16.05 29.62
CA LEU A 107 9.63 17.18 30.37
C LEU A 107 11.11 17.44 30.04
N VAL A 108 11.43 18.31 29.08
CA VAL A 108 12.56 19.28 29.21
C VAL A 108 12.27 20.53 28.37
N ARG A 109 11.88 21.59 29.10
CA ARG A 109 11.89 23.05 28.85
C ARG A 109 11.29 23.60 27.54
#